data_AF-A0A954LFB3-F1
#
_entry.id   AF-A0A954LFB3-F1
#
_cell.length_a   1.000
_cell.length_b   1.000
_cell.length_c   1.000
_cell.angle_alpha   90.00
_cell.angle_beta   90.00
_cell.angle_gamma   90.00
#
_symmetry.space_group_name_H-M   'P 1'
#
loop_
_entity.id
_entity.type
_entity.pdbx_description
1 polymer ?
#
loop_
_entity_poly.entity_id
_entity_poly.type
_entity_poly.pdbx_seq_one_letter_code
_entity_poly.pdbx_strand_id
1 'polypeptide(L)'
;SERQVSVEGVTHALEEPFLVIATQNPFEFEGTYPLPENQLDRFMMCLSMGYPDRATERQILRSHRHGSPIDELEPVVEREQIIDLMRAVQDVQMEDSIADYLLELVEQTRHHRELTLGVSTRGALTLSRAAQAMALVEGRDYVIPDDIKQVAIPVLAHRVVCRGVMREGDRQRTAQVLRALLDTTPVPT
;
A
#
# COMPACT_ATOMS: atom_id res chain seq x y z
N SER A 1 -7.65 -15.54 9.51
CA SER A 1 -8.05 -16.59 8.55
C SER A 1 -7.32 -16.49 7.20
N GLU A 2 -6.39 -15.55 7.00
CA GLU A 2 -5.77 -15.29 5.67
C GLU A 2 -4.41 -16.00 5.47
N ARG A 3 -3.92 -16.76 6.46
CA ARG A 3 -2.64 -17.50 6.43
C ARG A 3 -2.81 -19.01 6.53
N GLN A 4 -3.98 -19.53 6.19
CA GLN A 4 -4.25 -20.96 6.21
C GLN A 4 -5.15 -21.34 5.05
N VAL A 5 -4.95 -22.55 4.52
CA VAL A 5 -5.75 -23.12 3.45
C VAL A 5 -6.26 -24.48 3.92
N SER A 6 -7.56 -24.73 3.79
CA SER A 6 -8.15 -26.02 4.12
C SER A 6 -8.45 -26.80 2.84
N VAL A 7 -7.89 -28.01 2.70
CA VAL A 7 -8.12 -28.92 1.58
C VAL A 7 -8.49 -30.28 2.16
N GLU A 8 -9.59 -30.87 1.70
CA GLU A 8 -10.07 -32.20 2.14
C GLU A 8 -10.21 -32.35 3.68
N GLY A 9 -10.59 -31.27 4.37
CA GLY A 9 -10.76 -31.25 5.83
C GLY A 9 -9.46 -31.09 6.63
N VAL A 10 -8.30 -31.01 5.97
CA VAL A 10 -7.01 -30.71 6.60
C VAL A 10 -6.66 -29.24 6.40
N THR A 11 -6.26 -28.56 7.47
CA THR A 11 -5.86 -27.14 7.41
C THR A 11 -4.34 -27.04 7.40
N HIS A 12 -3.80 -26.41 6.36
CA HIS A 12 -2.39 -26.13 6.17
C HIS A 12 -2.11 -24.66 6.47
N ALA A 13 -1.10 -24.40 7.31
CA ALA A 13 -0.60 -23.05 7.53
C ALA A 13 0.32 -22.65 6.38
N LEU A 14 0.23 -21.39 5.95
CA LEU A 14 1.15 -20.82 4.97
C LEU A 14 2.45 -20.39 5.66
N GLU A 15 3.58 -20.66 5.01
CA GLU A 15 4.90 -20.33 5.53
C GLU A 15 5.16 -18.81 5.55
N GLU A 16 5.93 -18.33 6.55
CA GLU A 16 6.36 -16.94 6.63
C GLU A 16 7.75 -16.73 5.98
N PRO A 17 7.98 -15.63 5.24
CA PRO A 17 7.02 -14.58 4.88
C PRO A 17 6.03 -15.04 3.78
N PHE A 18 4.77 -14.65 3.90
CA PHE A 18 3.75 -14.86 2.87
C PHE A 18 3.31 -13.52 2.29
N LEU A 19 3.49 -13.35 0.98
CA LEU A 19 3.15 -12.14 0.23
C LEU A 19 2.29 -12.50 -0.98
N VAL A 20 1.22 -11.72 -1.21
CA VAL A 20 0.38 -11.82 -2.40
C VAL A 20 0.55 -10.54 -3.21
N ILE A 21 0.95 -10.69 -4.48
CA ILE A 21 0.95 -9.61 -5.47
C ILE A 21 -0.14 -9.96 -6.49
N ALA A 22 -1.18 -9.12 -6.55
CA ALA A 22 -2.24 -9.25 -7.54
C ALA A 22 -2.15 -8.11 -8.55
N THR A 23 -2.17 -8.44 -9.84
CA THR A 23 -2.18 -7.47 -10.93
C THR A 23 -3.57 -7.42 -11.56
N GLN A 24 -4.04 -6.23 -11.90
CA GLN A 24 -5.28 -6.02 -12.64
C GLN A 24 -4.99 -5.18 -13.88
N ASN A 25 -5.33 -5.69 -15.07
CA ASN A 25 -5.30 -4.90 -16.29
C ASN A 25 -6.59 -4.06 -16.37
N PRO A 26 -6.52 -2.72 -16.35
CA PRO A 26 -7.73 -1.90 -16.37
C PRO A 26 -8.42 -1.83 -17.74
N PHE A 27 -7.80 -2.33 -18.81
CA PHE A 27 -8.27 -2.14 -20.20
C PHE A 27 -8.92 -3.37 -20.86
N GLU A 28 -8.97 -4.52 -20.20
CA GLU A 28 -9.57 -5.74 -20.75
C GLU A 28 -11.00 -5.96 -20.23
N PHE A 29 -11.98 -5.94 -21.16
CA PHE A 29 -13.42 -5.95 -20.85
C PHE A 29 -14.09 -7.33 -20.92
N GLU A 30 -13.42 -8.37 -21.43
CA GLU A 30 -14.01 -9.71 -21.51
C GLU A 30 -13.65 -10.55 -20.28
N GLY A 31 -14.65 -10.85 -19.44
CA GLY A 31 -14.56 -11.88 -18.41
C GLY A 31 -13.87 -11.48 -17.09
N THR A 32 -13.44 -10.23 -16.91
CA THR A 32 -12.87 -9.76 -15.64
C THR A 32 -13.90 -8.95 -14.85
N TYR A 33 -14.30 -9.46 -13.70
CA TYR A 33 -15.07 -8.69 -12.73
C TYR A 33 -14.10 -7.93 -11.82
N PRO A 34 -14.26 -6.61 -11.63
CA PRO A 34 -13.42 -5.87 -10.70
C PRO A 34 -13.56 -6.48 -9.30
N LEU A 35 -12.44 -6.50 -8.55
CA LEU A 35 -12.47 -6.92 -7.16
C LEU A 35 -13.43 -6.02 -6.38
N PRO A 36 -14.40 -6.58 -5.64
CA PRO A 36 -15.24 -5.81 -4.75
C PRO A 36 -14.42 -5.05 -3.70
N GLU A 37 -14.95 -3.94 -3.18
CA GLU A 37 -14.24 -3.04 -2.27
C GLU A 37 -13.79 -3.75 -0.99
N ASN A 38 -14.60 -4.68 -0.47
CA ASN A 38 -14.26 -5.47 0.70
C ASN A 38 -13.10 -6.46 0.46
N GLN A 39 -12.79 -6.79 -0.80
CA GLN A 39 -11.61 -7.57 -1.18
C GLN A 39 -10.40 -6.66 -1.35
N LEU A 40 -10.57 -5.48 -1.97
CA LEU A 40 -9.51 -4.49 -2.11
C LEU A 40 -9.01 -3.99 -0.74
N ASP A 41 -9.89 -3.84 0.26
CA ASP A 41 -9.53 -3.44 1.63
C ASP A 41 -8.60 -4.45 2.35
N ARG A 42 -8.41 -5.66 1.81
CA ARG A 42 -7.44 -6.64 2.31
C ARG A 42 -6.01 -6.39 1.80
N PHE A 43 -5.84 -5.66 0.70
CA PHE A 43 -4.53 -5.33 0.18
C PHE A 43 -3.91 -4.17 0.96
N MET A 44 -2.67 -4.35 1.40
CA MET A 44 -1.91 -3.31 2.11
C MET A 44 -1.72 -2.07 1.24
N MET A 45 -1.30 -2.26 -0.02
CA MET A 45 -1.07 -1.19 -0.98
C MET A 45 -1.68 -1.52 -2.34
N CYS A 46 -2.10 -0.49 -3.07
CA CYS A 46 -2.44 -0.55 -4.48
C CYS A 46 -1.57 0.46 -5.24
N LEU A 47 -0.77 -0.03 -6.17
CA LEU A 47 0.15 0.78 -6.96
C LEU A 47 -0.37 0.92 -8.39
N SER A 48 -0.16 2.09 -8.99
CA SER A 48 -0.40 2.31 -10.41
C SER A 48 0.94 2.44 -11.11
N MET A 49 1.22 1.52 -12.03
CA MET A 49 2.41 1.57 -12.88
C MET A 49 2.08 2.32 -14.16
N GLY A 50 2.76 3.45 -14.36
CA GLY A 50 2.83 4.11 -15.66
C GLY A 50 3.96 3.53 -16.51
N TYR A 51 4.10 4.05 -17.73
CA TYR A 51 5.30 3.79 -18.52
C TYR A 51 6.49 4.52 -17.90
N PRO A 52 7.69 3.90 -17.89
CA PRO A 52 8.91 4.59 -17.49
C PRO A 52 9.18 5.77 -18.42
N ASP A 53 9.93 6.76 -17.94
CA ASP A 53 10.43 7.80 -18.83
C ASP A 53 11.37 7.22 -19.90
N ARG A 54 11.57 7.98 -20.98
CA ARG A 54 12.37 7.55 -22.13
C ARG A 54 13.82 7.19 -21.77
N ALA A 55 14.42 7.81 -20.77
CA ALA A 55 15.79 7.53 -20.35
C ALA A 55 15.86 6.18 -19.64
N THR A 56 14.94 5.95 -18.70
CA THR A 56 14.76 4.68 -17.99
C THR A 56 14.44 3.54 -18.97
N GLU A 57 13.52 3.77 -19.91
CA GLU A 57 13.16 2.79 -20.94
C GLU A 57 14.35 2.43 -21.85
N ARG A 58 15.16 3.42 -22.24
CA ARG A 58 16.40 3.19 -23.00
C ARG A 58 17.40 2.34 -22.20
N GLN A 59 17.50 2.54 -20.89
CA GLN A 59 18.39 1.74 -20.04
C GLN A 59 17.91 0.29 -19.94
N ILE A 60 16.60 0.08 -19.76
CA ILE A 60 16.00 -1.26 -19.75
C ILE A 60 16.30 -1.99 -21.07
N LEU A 61 16.11 -1.33 -22.21
CA LEU A 61 16.42 -1.89 -23.53
C LEU A 61 17.90 -2.25 -23.69
N ARG A 62 18.82 -1.53 -23.03
CA ARG A 62 20.25 -1.83 -23.06
C ARG A 62 20.61 -3.00 -22.15
N SER A 63 20.07 -3.06 -20.94
CA SER A 63 20.38 -4.11 -19.96
C SER A 63 19.88 -5.48 -20.41
N HIS A 64 18.76 -5.55 -21.14
CA HIS A 64 18.19 -6.80 -21.64
C HIS A 64 18.84 -7.33 -22.93
N ARG A 65 19.91 -6.68 -23.45
CA ARG A 65 20.58 -7.11 -24.69
C ARG A 65 21.39 -8.39 -24.54
N HIS A 66 21.86 -8.70 -23.33
CA HIS A 66 22.81 -9.80 -23.10
C HIS A 66 22.22 -10.96 -22.27
N GLY A 67 20.95 -10.88 -21.89
CA GLY A 67 20.28 -11.83 -21.01
C GLY A 67 19.30 -11.11 -20.09
N SER A 68 18.58 -11.87 -19.26
CA SER A 68 17.78 -11.28 -18.17
C SER A 68 18.74 -10.95 -17.01
N PRO A 69 18.84 -9.69 -16.56
CA PRO A 69 19.67 -9.34 -15.40
C PRO A 69 19.27 -10.09 -14.12
N ILE A 70 18.07 -10.68 -14.11
CA ILE A 70 17.56 -11.45 -12.98
C ILE A 70 18.32 -12.76 -12.76
N ASP A 71 18.93 -13.31 -13.82
CA ASP A 71 19.61 -14.61 -13.77
C ASP A 71 20.96 -14.53 -13.04
N GLU A 72 21.49 -13.32 -12.86
CA GLU A 72 22.77 -13.03 -12.21
C GLU A 72 22.61 -12.46 -10.79
N LEU A 73 21.37 -12.34 -10.29
CA LEU A 73 21.12 -11.77 -8.96
C LEU A 73 21.55 -12.75 -7.86
N GLU A 74 22.40 -12.25 -6.97
CA GLU A 74 22.75 -12.93 -5.72
C GLU A 74 21.85 -12.45 -4.57
N PRO A 75 21.42 -13.34 -3.66
CA PRO A 75 20.64 -12.94 -2.50
C PRO A 75 21.48 -12.04 -1.58
N VAL A 76 20.90 -10.91 -1.18
CA VAL A 76 21.53 -9.95 -0.26
C VAL A 76 21.00 -10.07 1.18
N VAL A 77 19.89 -10.80 1.36
CA VAL A 77 19.24 -11.07 2.64
C VAL A 77 18.66 -12.48 2.65
N GLU A 78 18.73 -13.14 3.79
CA GLU A 78 18.15 -14.46 4.03
C GLU A 78 16.71 -14.37 4.54
N ARG A 79 15.97 -15.47 4.44
CA ARG A 79 14.57 -15.58 4.88
C ARG A 79 14.40 -15.15 6.33
N GLU A 80 15.25 -15.64 7.23
CA GLU A 80 15.18 -15.37 8.67
C GLU A 80 15.38 -13.88 8.95
N GLN A 81 16.28 -13.22 8.20
CA GLN A 81 16.53 -11.79 8.32
C GLN A 81 15.30 -10.97 7.90
N ILE A 82 14.57 -11.41 6.87
CA ILE A 82 13.30 -10.78 6.48
C ILE A 82 12.25 -10.92 7.60
N ILE A 83 12.16 -12.09 8.22
CA ILE A 83 11.22 -12.33 9.34
C ILE A 83 11.59 -11.43 10.53
N ASP A 84 12.88 -11.29 10.84
CA ASP A 84 13.34 -10.41 11.90
C ASP A 84 13.06 -8.92 11.59
N LEU A 85 13.21 -8.49 10.34
CA LEU A 85 12.80 -7.15 9.91
C LEU A 85 11.29 -6.95 10.06
N MET A 86 10.46 -7.94 9.71
CA MET A 86 9.00 -7.86 9.91
C MET A 86 8.61 -7.71 11.39
N ARG A 87 9.40 -8.28 12.31
CA ARG A 87 9.24 -8.09 13.76
C ARG A 87 9.70 -6.69 14.17
N ALA A 88 10.87 -6.25 13.70
CA ALA A 88 11.42 -4.93 14.01
C ALA A 88 10.48 -3.78 13.62
N VAL A 89 9.72 -3.91 12.51
CA VAL A 89 8.68 -2.94 12.13
C VAL A 89 7.64 -2.74 13.25
N GLN A 90 7.37 -3.77 14.06
CA GLN A 90 6.40 -3.67 15.15
C GLN A 90 6.92 -2.87 16.34
N ASP A 91 8.23 -2.81 16.50
CA ASP A 91 8.92 -2.12 17.60
C ASP A 91 9.22 -0.64 17.28
N VAL A 92 9.06 -0.22 16.02
CA VAL A 92 9.18 1.19 15.60
C VAL A 92 8.14 2.03 16.34
N GLN A 93 8.61 3.04 17.06
CA GLN A 93 7.77 3.87 17.91
C GLN A 93 6.91 4.83 17.08
N MET A 94 5.66 4.99 17.50
CA MET A 94 4.74 6.01 16.99
C MET A 94 4.24 6.80 18.18
N GLU A 95 4.66 8.07 18.27
CA GLU A 95 4.18 8.96 19.32
C GLU A 95 2.69 9.24 19.19
N ASP A 96 2.03 9.53 20.30
CA ASP A 96 0.59 9.83 20.34
C ASP A 96 0.23 10.99 19.40
N SER A 97 1.09 12.01 19.28
CA SER A 97 0.91 13.14 18.36
C SER A 97 0.84 12.73 16.88
N ILE A 98 1.61 11.70 16.51
CA ILE A 98 1.66 11.13 15.16
C ILE A 98 0.45 10.21 14.93
N ALA A 99 0.07 9.44 15.95
CA ALA A 99 -1.14 8.63 15.92
C ALA A 99 -2.40 9.50 15.76
N ASP A 100 -2.49 10.61 16.49
CA ASP A 100 -3.57 11.59 16.39
C ASP A 100 -3.61 12.23 15.00
N TYR A 101 -2.46 12.60 14.43
CA TYR A 101 -2.38 13.10 13.05
C TYR A 101 -2.92 12.08 12.03
N LEU A 102 -2.56 10.80 12.18
CA LEU A 102 -3.08 9.73 11.33
C LEU A 102 -4.59 9.56 11.48
N LEU A 103 -5.09 9.58 12.72
CA LEU A 103 -6.52 9.45 13.00
C LEU A 103 -7.32 10.64 12.48
N GLU A 104 -6.80 11.85 12.58
CA GLU A 104 -7.39 13.06 12.01
C GLU A 104 -7.53 12.93 10.48
N LEU A 105 -6.50 12.46 9.78
CA LEU A 105 -6.59 12.17 8.33
C LEU A 105 -7.71 11.17 8.04
N VAL A 106 -7.77 10.08 8.80
CA VAL A 106 -8.79 9.04 8.65
C VAL A 106 -10.19 9.61 8.91
N GLU A 107 -10.38 10.42 9.94
CA GLU A 107 -11.64 11.04 10.28
C GLU A 107 -12.10 12.03 9.21
N GLN A 108 -11.18 12.86 8.70
CA GLN A 108 -11.46 13.75 7.58
C GLN A 108 -11.95 12.98 6.35
N THR A 109 -11.40 11.80 6.04
CA THR A 109 -11.92 10.99 4.91
C THR A 109 -13.36 10.48 5.14
N ARG A 110 -13.76 10.21 6.39
CA ARG A 110 -15.10 9.71 6.73
C ARG A 110 -16.16 10.81 6.65
N HIS A 111 -15.77 12.05 6.88
CA HIS A 111 -16.64 13.22 6.83
C HIS A 111 -16.49 14.06 5.55
N HIS A 112 -15.57 13.67 4.65
CA HIS A 112 -15.31 14.43 3.42
C HIS A 112 -16.53 14.45 2.49
N ARG A 113 -16.90 15.65 2.02
CA ARG A 113 -18.10 15.84 1.20
C ARG A 113 -18.03 15.14 -0.15
N GLU A 114 -16.82 14.95 -0.70
CA GLU A 114 -16.63 14.24 -1.97
C GLU A 114 -16.55 12.72 -1.82
N LEU A 115 -16.50 12.19 -0.59
CA LEU A 115 -16.42 10.75 -0.34
C LEU A 115 -17.78 10.21 0.13
N THR A 116 -18.13 9.04 -0.39
CA THR A 116 -19.25 8.21 0.06
C THR A 116 -18.80 7.21 1.13
N LEU A 117 -17.56 6.71 0.97
CA LEU A 117 -16.92 5.78 1.90
C LEU A 117 -15.54 6.34 2.26
N GLY A 118 -15.32 6.56 3.55
CA GLY A 118 -14.02 6.94 4.11
C GLY A 118 -13.21 5.72 4.55
N VAL A 119 -12.05 5.97 5.13
CA VAL A 119 -11.10 4.92 5.52
C VAL A 119 -11.63 4.11 6.70
N SER A 120 -11.59 2.77 6.55
CA SER A 120 -11.95 1.81 7.58
C SER A 120 -10.92 1.75 8.72
N THR A 121 -11.27 1.16 9.87
CA THR A 121 -10.30 0.90 10.95
C THR A 121 -9.13 0.03 10.47
N ARG A 122 -9.40 -0.92 9.55
CA ARG A 122 -8.35 -1.73 8.93
C ARG A 122 -7.39 -0.86 8.11
N GLY A 123 -7.91 0.10 7.35
CA GLY A 123 -7.10 1.06 6.60
C GLY A 123 -6.20 1.92 7.51
N ALA A 124 -6.72 2.38 8.64
CA ALA A 124 -5.92 3.12 9.64
C ALA A 124 -4.77 2.28 10.21
N LEU A 125 -5.05 1.03 10.64
CA LEU A 125 -4.04 0.10 11.13
C LEU A 125 -2.99 -0.24 10.05
N THR A 126 -3.43 -0.38 8.81
CA THR A 126 -2.55 -0.66 7.66
C THR A 126 -1.64 0.52 7.38
N LEU A 127 -2.16 1.74 7.43
CA LEU A 127 -1.39 2.97 7.24
C LEU A 127 -0.33 3.13 8.33
N SER A 128 -0.70 2.90 9.60
CA SER A 128 0.23 2.95 10.73
C SER A 128 1.39 1.96 10.54
N ARG A 129 1.06 0.71 10.18
CA ARG A 129 2.08 -0.32 9.92
C ARG A 129 2.96 0.00 8.72
N ALA A 130 2.40 0.60 7.66
CA ALA A 130 3.14 1.03 6.49
C ALA A 130 4.11 2.19 6.81
N ALA A 131 3.68 3.15 7.64
CA ALA A 131 4.53 4.24 8.09
C ALA A 131 5.68 3.75 8.98
N GLN A 132 5.43 2.81 9.89
CA GLN A 132 6.48 2.14 10.67
C GLN A 132 7.50 1.42 9.78
N ALA A 133 7.02 0.70 8.75
CA ALA A 133 7.90 0.04 7.79
C ALA A 133 8.75 1.04 7.00
N MET A 134 8.15 2.17 6.59
CA MET A 134 8.88 3.25 5.90
C MET A 134 9.97 3.85 6.80
N ALA A 135 9.66 4.16 8.05
CA ALA A 135 10.64 4.66 9.01
C ALA A 135 11.83 3.70 9.16
N LEU A 136 11.56 2.38 9.29
CA LEU A 136 12.61 1.37 9.40
C LEU A 136 13.48 1.29 8.13
N VAL A 137 12.88 1.35 6.94
CA VAL A 137 13.60 1.37 5.65
C VAL A 137 14.50 2.60 5.54
N GLU A 138 14.04 3.74 6.07
CA GLU A 138 14.82 4.98 6.17
C GLU A 138 15.83 4.98 7.34
N GLY A 139 16.00 3.86 8.05
CA GLY A 139 16.97 3.69 9.13
C GLY A 139 16.59 4.35 10.45
N ARG A 140 15.30 4.65 10.67
CA ARG A 140 14.76 5.25 11.90
C ARG A 140 13.92 4.24 12.69
N ASP A 141 13.96 4.35 14.00
CA ASP A 141 13.16 3.57 14.95
C ASP A 141 11.91 4.33 15.46
N TYR A 142 11.60 5.47 14.85
CA TYR A 142 10.41 6.26 15.12
C TYR A 142 9.78 6.81 13.83
N VAL A 143 8.45 6.93 13.84
CA VAL A 143 7.68 7.47 12.72
C VAL A 143 7.65 9.00 12.76
N ILE A 144 7.84 9.64 11.61
CA ILE A 144 7.61 11.08 11.42
C ILE A 144 6.39 11.32 10.50
N PRO A 145 5.80 12.53 10.49
CA PRO A 145 4.63 12.82 9.65
C PRO A 145 4.86 12.53 8.16
N ASP A 146 6.08 12.74 7.66
CA ASP A 146 6.44 12.48 6.27
C ASP A 146 6.33 11.00 5.88
N ASP A 147 6.57 10.06 6.81
CA ASP A 147 6.41 8.62 6.53
C ASP A 147 4.94 8.29 6.20
N ILE A 148 4.02 8.87 6.99
CA ILE A 148 2.58 8.73 6.77
C ILE A 148 2.21 9.33 5.41
N LYS A 149 2.70 10.54 5.11
CA LYS A 149 2.40 11.22 3.84
C LYS A 149 2.86 10.42 2.63
N GLN A 150 4.06 9.82 2.70
CA GLN A 150 4.62 9.02 1.61
C GLN A 150 3.79 7.78 1.30
N VAL A 151 3.32 7.07 2.34
CA VAL A 151 2.58 5.82 2.17
C VAL A 151 1.06 5.99 2.10
N ALA A 152 0.52 7.18 2.43
CA ALA A 152 -0.92 7.42 2.49
C ALA A 152 -1.64 7.13 1.17
N ILE A 153 -1.14 7.61 0.03
CA ILE A 153 -1.81 7.38 -1.26
C ILE A 153 -1.81 5.90 -1.65
N PRO A 154 -0.66 5.18 -1.67
CA PRO A 154 -0.64 3.75 -1.94
C PRO A 154 -1.54 2.90 -1.03
N VAL A 155 -1.71 3.30 0.24
CA VAL A 155 -2.45 2.52 1.24
C VAL A 155 -3.94 2.85 1.27
N LEU A 156 -4.32 4.11 1.06
CA LEU A 156 -5.69 4.60 1.27
C LEU A 156 -6.50 4.76 -0.01
N ALA A 157 -5.88 5.02 -1.17
CA ALA A 157 -6.61 5.45 -2.36
C ALA A 157 -7.61 4.40 -2.89
N HIS A 158 -7.35 3.12 -2.66
CA HIS A 158 -8.26 2.01 -3.00
C HIS A 158 -9.26 1.64 -1.90
N ARG A 159 -9.21 2.32 -0.74
CA ARG A 159 -10.08 2.09 0.42
C ARG A 159 -11.16 3.15 0.59
N VAL A 160 -11.11 4.21 -0.21
CA VAL A 160 -12.10 5.30 -0.21
C VAL A 160 -12.88 5.32 -1.52
N VAL A 161 -14.12 5.80 -1.46
CA VAL A 161 -15.01 5.85 -2.63
C VAL A 161 -15.54 7.26 -2.80
N CYS A 162 -15.34 7.86 -3.97
CA CYS A 162 -15.92 9.16 -4.30
C CYS A 162 -17.44 9.10 -4.45
N ARG A 163 -18.12 10.24 -4.23
CA ARG A 163 -19.53 10.42 -4.58
C ARG A 163 -19.69 10.57 -6.09
N GLY A 164 -20.68 9.86 -6.64
CA GLY A 164 -21.03 9.92 -8.06
C GLY A 164 -21.20 8.53 -8.67
N VAL A 165 -21.46 8.49 -9.97
CA VAL A 165 -21.43 7.25 -10.75
C VAL A 165 -19.99 6.80 -10.87
N MET A 166 -19.70 5.54 -10.49
CA MET A 166 -18.40 4.92 -10.68
C MET A 166 -17.95 5.07 -12.14
N ARG A 167 -16.82 5.72 -12.37
CA ARG A 167 -16.27 6.00 -13.70
C ARG A 167 -14.80 5.63 -13.76
N GLU A 168 -14.35 5.39 -14.98
CA GLU A 168 -12.94 5.30 -15.31
C GLU A 168 -12.21 6.56 -14.81
N GLY A 169 -11.20 6.39 -13.96
CA GLY A 169 -10.45 7.50 -13.33
C GLY A 169 -10.79 7.80 -11.86
N ASP A 170 -11.74 7.10 -11.23
CA ASP A 170 -12.09 7.35 -9.83
C ASP A 170 -10.89 7.21 -8.87
N ARG A 171 -9.95 6.32 -9.15
CA ARG A 171 -8.71 6.19 -8.36
C ARG A 171 -7.83 7.44 -8.40
N GLN A 172 -7.80 8.14 -9.53
CA GLN A 172 -7.03 9.39 -9.62
C GLN A 172 -7.73 10.51 -8.87
N ARG A 173 -9.07 10.52 -8.88
CA ARG A 173 -9.87 11.46 -8.11
C ARG A 173 -9.75 11.21 -6.60
N THR A 174 -9.82 9.96 -6.14
CA THR A 174 -9.60 9.63 -4.73
C THR A 174 -8.20 10.02 -4.29
N ALA A 175 -7.18 9.75 -5.11
CA ALA A 175 -5.81 10.19 -4.84
C ALA A 175 -5.67 11.72 -4.78
N GLN A 176 -6.39 12.48 -5.60
CA GLN A 176 -6.40 13.95 -5.54
C GLN A 176 -7.05 14.47 -4.24
N VAL A 177 -8.19 13.92 -3.86
CA VAL A 177 -8.86 14.25 -2.58
C VAL A 177 -7.93 13.96 -1.41
N LEU A 178 -7.31 12.77 -1.38
CA LEU A 178 -6.38 12.40 -0.32
C LEU A 178 -5.15 13.30 -0.27
N ARG A 179 -4.57 13.70 -1.41
CA ARG A 179 -3.47 14.67 -1.45
C ARG A 179 -3.87 16.01 -0.85
N ALA A 180 -5.04 16.52 -1.24
CA ALA A 180 -5.56 17.77 -0.69
C ALA A 180 -5.74 17.67 0.84
N LEU A 181 -6.24 16.55 1.35
CA LEU A 181 -6.32 16.31 2.80
C LEU A 181 -4.93 16.35 3.45
N LEU A 182 -3.95 15.61 2.92
CA LEU A 182 -2.57 15.58 3.44
C LEU A 182 -1.90 16.96 3.47
N ASP A 183 -2.23 17.82 2.52
CA ASP A 183 -1.71 19.20 2.45
C ASP A 183 -2.39 20.13 3.45
N THR A 184 -3.66 19.89 3.77
CA THR A 184 -4.46 20.74 4.68
C THR A 184 -4.40 20.32 6.14
N THR A 185 -4.17 19.03 6.43
CA THR A 185 -4.13 18.53 7.80
C THR A 185 -2.85 19.02 8.48
N PRO A 186 -2.95 19.75 9.61
CA PRO A 186 -1.79 20.23 10.34
C PRO A 186 -0.91 19.07 10.78
N VAL A 187 0.40 19.17 10.54
CA VAL A 187 1.36 18.23 11.11
C VAL A 187 1.64 18.61 12.56
N PRO A 188 1.87 17.64 13.46
CA PRO A 188 2.32 17.91 14.81
C PRO A 188 3.70 18.59 14.79
N THR A 189 3.90 19.56 15.68
CA THR A 189 5.16 20.31 15.88
C THR A 189 6.03 19.69 16.95
#